data_AF-A0A9P5Z6N2-F1
#
_entry.id   AF-A0A9P5Z6N2-F1
#
_cell.length_a   1.000
_cell.length_b   1.000
_cell.length_c   1.000
_cell.angle_alpha   90.00
_cell.angle_beta   90.00
_cell.angle_gamma   90.00
#
_symmetry.space_group_name_H-M   'P 1'
#
loop_
_entity.id
_entity.type
_entity.pdbx_description
1 polymer ?
#
loop_
_entity_poly.entity_id
_entity_poly.type
_entity_poly.pdbx_seq_one_letter_code
_entity_poly.pdbx_strand_id
1 'polypeptide(L)'
;MPGSLVPEDWEIIETSPGGVDKDFVNKKTGEQTWYTPAGMTAEEILRIPGATKYWASVKDVEKYIKKMEKQKEDNGGKDINDSE
;
A
#
# COMPACT_ATOMS: atom_id res chain seq x y z
N MET A 1 9.21 8.69 12.66
CA MET A 1 8.95 7.40 13.31
C MET A 1 8.68 6.39 12.20
N PRO A 2 9.17 5.15 12.24
CA PRO A 2 8.73 4.15 11.27
C PRO A 2 7.20 4.00 11.43
N GLY A 3 6.48 3.97 10.30
CA GLY A 3 5.01 3.91 10.27
C GLY A 3 4.46 2.76 11.12
N SER A 4 3.20 2.84 11.54
CA SER A 4 2.59 1.75 12.31
C SER A 4 2.52 0.51 11.43
N LEU A 5 3.18 -0.58 11.84
CA LEU A 5 3.14 -1.88 11.16
C LEU A 5 1.87 -2.69 11.51
N VAL A 6 0.91 -2.07 12.20
CA VAL A 6 -0.34 -2.73 12.61
C VAL A 6 -1.33 -2.71 11.44
N PRO A 7 -1.68 -3.85 10.82
CA PRO A 7 -2.54 -3.87 9.64
C PRO A 7 -3.92 -3.24 9.84
N GLU A 8 -4.47 -3.32 11.06
CA GLU A 8 -5.78 -2.75 11.41
C GLU A 8 -5.80 -1.21 11.42
N ASP A 9 -4.63 -0.59 11.54
CA ASP A 9 -4.49 0.87 11.47
C ASP A 9 -4.56 1.37 10.03
N TRP A 10 -4.40 0.47 9.05
CA TRP A 10 -4.41 0.81 7.64
C TRP A 10 -5.77 0.54 6.99
N GLU A 11 -6.01 1.29 5.93
CA GLU A 11 -7.17 1.16 5.06
C GLU A 11 -6.72 1.27 3.61
N ILE A 12 -7.39 0.50 2.73
CA ILE A 12 -7.13 0.54 1.29
C ILE A 12 -8.28 1.26 0.62
N ILE A 13 -7.99 2.43 0.05
CA ILE A 13 -8.96 3.24 -0.69
C ILE A 13 -8.71 3.13 -2.19
N GLU A 14 -9.77 3.17 -2.99
CA GLU A 14 -9.66 3.26 -4.45
C GLU A 14 -9.66 4.74 -4.84
N THR A 15 -8.58 5.20 -5.46
CA THR A 15 -8.41 6.61 -5.84
C THR A 15 -8.77 6.89 -7.30
N SER A 16 -8.91 5.85 -8.11
CA SER A 16 -9.31 5.94 -9.52
C SER A 16 -10.64 5.22 -9.78
N PRO A 17 -11.56 5.81 -10.57
CA PRO A 17 -12.79 5.14 -11.00
C PRO A 17 -12.45 3.84 -11.72
N GLY A 18 -12.84 2.69 -11.13
CA GLY A 18 -12.54 1.36 -11.67
C GLY A 18 -11.54 0.53 -10.86
N GLY A 19 -11.04 1.04 -9.72
CA GLY A 19 -10.25 0.24 -8.74
C GLY A 19 -8.84 -0.14 -9.19
N VAL A 20 -8.34 0.51 -10.25
CA VAL A 20 -7.00 0.27 -10.80
C VAL A 20 -5.94 0.76 -9.81
N ASP A 21 -6.07 2.02 -9.39
CA ASP A 21 -5.18 2.66 -8.43
C ASP A 21 -5.78 2.60 -7.03
N LYS A 22 -4.91 2.27 -6.07
CA LYS A 22 -5.27 2.09 -4.67
C LYS A 22 -4.22 2.77 -3.82
N ASP A 23 -4.69 3.42 -2.78
CA ASP A 23 -3.82 4.06 -1.80
C ASP A 23 -3.97 3.32 -0.48
N PHE A 24 -2.87 3.26 0.25
CA PHE A 24 -2.85 2.78 1.62
C PHE A 24 -2.84 3.99 2.55
N VAL A 25 -3.83 4.08 3.43
CA VAL A 25 -3.98 5.16 4.40
C VAL A 25 -3.84 4.59 5.79
N ASN A 26 -2.91 5.09 6.59
CA ASN A 26 -2.81 4.80 8.00
C ASN A 26 -3.69 5.79 8.79
N LYS A 27 -4.80 5.31 9.33
CA LYS A 27 -5.77 6.12 10.06
C LYS A 27 -5.24 6.64 11.40
N LYS A 28 -4.20 6.03 11.97
CA LYS A 28 -3.60 6.49 13.23
C LYS A 28 -2.53 7.55 13.04
N THR A 29 -1.67 7.39 12.04
CA THR A 29 -0.55 8.31 11.81
C THR A 29 -0.88 9.40 10.80
N GLY A 30 -1.92 9.22 9.99
CA GLY A 30 -2.24 10.08 8.85
C GLY A 30 -1.34 9.83 7.63
N GLU A 31 -0.51 8.78 7.66
CA GLU A 31 0.36 8.41 6.55
C GLU A 31 -0.46 7.90 5.36
N GLN A 32 -0.07 8.29 4.14
CA GLN A 32 -0.68 7.82 2.90
C GLN A 32 0.42 7.45 1.89
N THR A 33 0.25 6.36 1.15
CA THR A 33 1.18 5.94 0.09
C THR A 33 0.44 5.29 -1.09
N TRP A 34 0.91 5.54 -2.31
CA TRP A 34 0.46 4.87 -3.55
C TRP A 34 1.05 3.48 -3.74
N TYR A 35 2.12 3.16 -3.02
CA TYR A 35 2.87 1.92 -3.21
C TYR A 35 2.40 0.88 -2.19
N THR A 36 3.22 0.63 -1.18
CA THR A 36 2.94 -0.28 -0.07
C THR A 36 3.49 0.34 1.21
N PRO A 37 2.82 0.14 2.36
CA PRO A 37 3.35 0.58 3.66
C PRO A 37 4.79 0.11 3.87
N ALA A 38 5.70 1.05 4.11
CA ALA A 38 7.11 0.72 4.28
C ALA A 38 7.32 -0.15 5.52
N GLY A 39 7.99 -1.29 5.35
CA GLY A 39 8.29 -2.22 6.44
C GLY A 39 7.20 -3.24 6.72
N MET A 40 6.06 -3.23 6.01
CA MET A 40 5.10 -4.33 6.07
C MET A 40 5.48 -5.47 5.12
N THR A 41 5.30 -6.68 5.62
CA THR A 41 5.37 -7.91 4.82
C THR A 41 4.09 -8.12 4.01
N ALA A 42 4.17 -8.99 3.00
CA ALA A 42 3.00 -9.39 2.22
C ALA A 42 1.89 -10.03 3.07
N GLU A 43 2.26 -10.76 4.13
CA GLU A 43 1.30 -11.35 5.08
C GLU A 43 0.57 -10.28 5.88
N GLU A 44 1.27 -9.23 6.31
CA GLU A 44 0.69 -8.11 7.05
C GLU A 44 -0.23 -7.27 6.15
N ILE A 45 0.18 -6.99 4.92
CA ILE A 45 -0.67 -6.29 3.93
C ILE A 45 -1.95 -7.08 3.65
N LEU A 46 -1.86 -8.41 3.54
CA LEU A 46 -3.05 -9.25 3.33
C LEU A 46 -4.00 -9.25 4.54
N ARG A 47 -3.51 -8.90 5.73
CA ARG A 47 -4.32 -8.75 6.96
C ARG A 47 -4.96 -7.38 7.09
N ILE A 48 -4.65 -6.41 6.24
CA ILE A 48 -5.33 -5.11 6.24
C ILE A 48 -6.82 -5.35 5.97
N PRO A 49 -7.74 -4.76 6.77
CA PRO A 49 -9.17 -4.90 6.53
C PRO A 49 -9.55 -4.51 5.09
N GLY A 50 -10.19 -5.44 4.38
CA GLY A 50 -10.58 -5.25 2.97
C GLY A 50 -9.52 -5.65 1.93
N ALA A 51 -8.31 -6.05 2.33
CA ALA A 51 -7.26 -6.49 1.40
C ALA A 51 -7.68 -7.68 0.52
N THR A 52 -8.53 -8.57 1.05
CA THR A 52 -9.04 -9.74 0.33
C THR A 52 -9.95 -9.41 -0.85
N LYS A 53 -10.43 -8.16 -0.95
CA LYS A 53 -11.11 -7.65 -2.15
C LYS A 53 -10.17 -7.57 -3.36
N TYR A 54 -8.87 -7.40 -3.11
CA TYR A 54 -7.86 -7.16 -4.15
C TYR A 54 -6.89 -8.33 -4.33
N TRP A 55 -6.56 -9.03 -3.23
CA TRP A 55 -5.60 -10.14 -3.26
C TRP A 55 -6.17 -11.36 -2.56
N ALA A 56 -6.14 -12.51 -3.23
CA ALA A 56 -6.62 -13.77 -2.66
C ALA A 56 -5.55 -14.50 -1.85
N SER A 57 -4.27 -14.16 -2.05
CA SER A 57 -3.15 -14.87 -1.43
C SER A 57 -1.95 -13.96 -1.18
N VAL A 58 -1.06 -14.41 -0.29
CA VAL A 58 0.23 -13.75 -0.01
C VAL A 58 1.04 -13.57 -1.29
N LYS A 59 1.02 -14.57 -2.18
CA LYS A 59 1.72 -14.52 -3.47
C LYS A 59 1.21 -13.41 -4.40
N ASP A 60 -0.07 -13.08 -4.33
CA ASP A 60 -0.64 -11.98 -5.10
C ASP A 60 -0.18 -10.63 -4.54
N VAL A 61 -0.07 -10.52 -3.22
CA VAL A 61 0.48 -9.35 -2.55
C VAL A 61 1.98 -9.19 -2.84
N GLU A 62 2.77 -10.26 -2.81
CA GLU A 62 4.20 -10.22 -3.17
C GLU A 62 4.41 -9.73 -4.61
N LYS A 63 3.60 -10.20 -5.56
CA LYS A 63 3.63 -9.72 -6.95
C LYS A 63 3.28 -8.23 -7.01
N TYR A 64 2.30 -7.79 -6.22
CA TYR A 64 1.91 -6.40 -6.14
C TYR A 64 3.03 -5.52 -5.57
N ILE A 65 3.66 -5.93 -4.47
CA ILE A 65 4.82 -5.23 -3.88
C ILE A 65 5.91 -5.07 -4.92
N LYS A 66 6.33 -6.16 -5.59
CA LYS A 66 7.37 -6.08 -6.64
C LYS A 66 6.99 -5.16 -7.80
N LYS A 67 5.71 -5.14 -8.19
CA LYS A 67 5.22 -4.21 -9.21
C LYS A 67 5.34 -2.77 -8.71
N MET A 68 4.96 -2.50 -7.47
CA MET A 68 5.00 -1.17 -6.87
C MET A 68 6.43 -0.68 -6.62
N GLU A 69 7.34 -1.54 -6.18
CA GLU A 69 8.77 -1.23 -6.06
C GLU A 69 9.35 -0.80 -7.42
N LYS A 70 9.06 -1.57 -8.47
CA LYS A 70 9.50 -1.21 -9.83
C LYS A 70 8.88 0.12 -10.30
N GLN A 71 7.59 0.33 -10.07
CA GLN A 71 6.94 1.60 -10.41
C GLN A 71 7.54 2.77 -9.64
N LYS A 72 7.90 2.57 -8.37
CA LYS A 72 8.58 3.57 -7.54
C LYS A 72 9.95 3.89 -8.11
N GLU A 73 10.74 2.90 -8.51
CA GLU A 73 12.03 3.10 -9.19
C GLU A 73 11.84 3.87 -10.52
N ASP A 74 10.90 3.45 -11.36
CA ASP A 74 10.61 4.07 -12.66
C ASP A 74 10.15 5.54 -12.50
N ASN A 75 9.43 5.86 -11.42
CA ASN A 75 8.95 7.21 -11.09
C ASN A 75 9.98 8.06 -10.30
N GLY A 76 11.20 7.56 -10.10
CA GLY A 76 12.26 8.28 -9.39
C GLY A 76 12.01 8.41 -7.87
N GLY A 77 11.24 7.49 -7.29
CA GLY A 77 10.97 7.42 -5.86
C GLY A 77 9.78 8.23 -5.37
N LYS A 78 9.16 9.06 -6.24
CA LYS A 78 8.08 9.98 -5.87
C LYS A 78 6.87 9.24 -5.34
N ASP A 79 6.42 9.64 -4.16
CA ASP A 79 5.16 9.23 -3.55
C ASP A 79 4.28 10.47 -3.27
N ILE A 80 3.10 10.25 -2.68
CA ILE A 80 2.11 11.30 -2.34
C ILE A 80 2.74 12.50 -1.62
N ASN A 81 3.72 12.24 -0.75
CA ASN A 81 4.39 13.26 0.05
C ASN A 81 5.56 13.97 -0.65
N ASP A 82 5.97 13.54 -1.85
CA ASP A 82 7.09 14.13 -2.61
C ASP A 82 6.62 15.18 -3.63
N SER A 83 5.35 15.58 -3.59
CA SER A 83 4.83 16.69 -4.38
C SER A 83 5.07 18.03 -3.66
N GLU A 84 6.31 18.50 -3.65
CA GLU A 84 6.68 19.93 -3.47
C GLU A 84 7.56 20.43 -4.61
#